data_AF-A0A9P9Q520-F1
#
_entry.id   AF-A0A9P9Q520-F1
#
_cell.length_a   1.000
_cell.length_b   1.000
_cell.length_c   1.000
_cell.angle_alpha   90.00
_cell.angle_beta   90.00
_cell.angle_gamma   90.00
#
_symmetry.space_group_name_H-M   'P 1'
#
loop_
_entity.id
_entity.type
_entity.pdbx_description
1 polymer ?
#
loop_
_entity_poly.entity_id
_entity_poly.type
_entity_poly.pdbx_seq_one_letter_code
_entity_poly.pdbx_strand_id
1 'polypeptide(L)'
;MRFITAITLLSTATSVCGWTLKVNYYKDGGCKDYLVSVNPGWNGCYNYQYNEMNSANIADCDGSFAGCTCRFFTEKNCKGGAWTTATGSFGWDNCASNWGSGFKSMRCDVDNGPDV
;
A
#
# COMPACT_ATOMS: atom_id res chain seq x y z
N MET A 1 -8.99 -14.51 51.50
CA MET A 1 -8.62 -13.33 50.69
C MET A 1 -7.97 -13.83 49.41
N ARG A 2 -8.59 -13.64 48.24
CA ARG A 2 -8.08 -14.11 46.94
C ARG A 2 -7.38 -12.94 46.24
N PHE A 3 -6.09 -13.07 45.96
CA PHE A 3 -5.32 -12.08 45.23
C PHE A 3 -5.49 -12.30 43.72
N ILE A 4 -6.05 -11.33 43.02
CA ILE A 4 -6.17 -11.33 41.56
C ILE A 4 -4.93 -10.60 41.02
N THR A 5 -4.01 -11.34 40.41
CA THR A 5 -2.82 -10.78 39.76
C THR A 5 -3.18 -10.39 38.33
N ALA A 6 -3.35 -9.10 38.07
CA ALA A 6 -3.54 -8.58 36.72
C ALA A 6 -2.16 -8.41 36.03
N ILE A 7 -1.91 -9.16 34.97
CA ILE A 7 -0.73 -8.99 34.10
C ILE A 7 -1.10 -7.93 33.06
N THR A 8 -0.59 -6.72 33.22
CA THR A 8 -0.66 -5.66 32.21
C THR A 8 0.39 -5.92 31.13
N LEU A 9 -0.07 -6.37 29.95
CA LEU A 9 0.74 -6.41 28.74
C LEU A 9 1.03 -4.97 28.29
N LEU A 10 2.26 -4.52 28.54
CA LEU A 10 2.76 -3.23 28.06
C LEU A 10 3.24 -3.41 26.61
N SER A 11 2.37 -3.11 25.65
CA SER A 11 2.72 -3.13 24.23
C SER A 11 3.64 -1.95 23.92
N THR A 12 4.94 -2.20 23.78
CA THR A 12 5.89 -1.21 23.28
C THR A 12 5.62 -0.94 21.80
N ALA A 13 4.98 0.18 21.50
CA ALA A 13 4.83 0.67 20.12
C ALA A 13 6.21 1.16 19.64
N THR A 14 6.91 0.34 18.88
CA THR A 14 8.10 0.78 18.14
C THR A 14 7.64 1.69 17.00
N SER A 15 7.87 2.98 17.12
CA SER A 15 7.75 3.92 15.99
C SER A 15 8.90 3.65 15.02
N VAL A 16 8.62 2.95 13.92
CA VAL A 16 9.54 2.82 12.80
C VAL A 16 9.59 4.18 12.08
N CYS A 17 10.69 4.92 12.21
CA CYS A 17 11.06 5.98 11.27
C CYS A 17 11.41 5.31 9.93
N GLY A 18 10.38 4.93 9.19
CA GLY A 18 10.50 4.41 7.83
C GLY A 18 10.00 5.46 6.85
N TRP A 19 10.79 5.68 5.81
CA TRP A 19 10.44 6.35 4.56
C TRP A 19 8.95 6.17 4.24
N THR A 20 8.21 7.26 4.04
CA THR A 20 6.75 7.23 3.97
C THR A 20 6.27 6.72 2.61
N LEU A 21 5.52 5.62 2.64
CA LEU A 21 4.71 5.16 1.51
C LEU A 21 3.28 5.01 1.99
N LYS A 22 2.37 5.68 1.29
CA LYS A 22 0.94 5.56 1.53
C LYS A 22 0.22 5.21 0.24
N VAL A 23 -0.63 4.20 0.32
CA VAL A 23 -1.49 3.77 -0.78
C VAL A 23 -2.94 3.92 -0.32
N ASN A 24 -3.77 4.58 -1.12
CA ASN A 24 -5.21 4.60 -0.89
C ASN A 24 -5.91 3.56 -1.76
N TYR A 25 -6.95 2.98 -1.21
CA TYR A 25 -7.91 2.13 -1.90
C TYR A 25 -9.25 2.82 -2.01
N TYR A 26 -9.98 2.45 -3.06
CA TYR A 26 -11.26 3.04 -3.40
C TYR A 26 -12.28 1.98 -3.80
N LYS A 27 -13.55 2.28 -3.53
CA LYS A 27 -14.70 1.42 -3.86
C LYS A 27 -15.13 1.52 -5.32
N ASP A 28 -14.80 2.61 -6.00
CA ASP A 28 -15.00 2.74 -7.43
C ASP A 28 -13.73 2.32 -8.18
N GLY A 29 -13.80 2.20 -9.50
CA GLY A 29 -12.60 1.98 -10.30
C GLY A 29 -11.96 3.27 -10.84
N GLY A 30 -12.39 4.44 -10.37
CA GLY A 30 -11.86 5.73 -10.80
C GLY A 30 -10.94 6.42 -9.78
N CYS A 31 -10.60 5.75 -8.67
CA CYS A 31 -9.90 6.32 -7.53
C CYS A 31 -10.58 7.57 -6.96
N LYS A 32 -11.91 7.56 -6.81
CA LYS A 32 -12.70 8.71 -6.31
C LYS A 32 -13.44 8.41 -5.01
N ASP A 33 -13.96 7.18 -4.84
CA ASP A 33 -14.74 6.79 -3.67
C ASP A 33 -13.84 6.13 -2.61
N TYR A 34 -13.26 6.94 -1.72
CA TYR A 34 -12.24 6.49 -0.76
C TYR A 34 -12.74 5.36 0.15
N LEU A 35 -11.92 4.32 0.30
CA LEU A 35 -12.16 3.19 1.19
C LEU A 35 -11.23 3.22 2.41
N VAL A 36 -9.92 3.10 2.19
CA VAL A 36 -8.92 2.96 3.25
C VAL A 36 -7.53 3.35 2.76
N SER A 37 -6.65 3.73 3.68
CA SER A 37 -5.23 3.95 3.42
C SER A 37 -4.39 2.88 4.09
N VAL A 38 -3.28 2.47 3.47
CA VAL A 38 -2.31 1.55 4.06
C VAL A 38 -0.88 2.00 3.79
N ASN A 39 0.03 1.49 4.61
CA ASN A 39 1.47 1.75 4.50
C ASN A 39 2.17 0.40 4.30
N PRO A 40 2.34 -0.08 3.05
CA PRO A 40 2.80 -1.44 2.78
C PRO A 40 4.30 -1.65 3.06
N GLY A 41 5.04 -0.57 3.33
CA GLY A 41 6.50 -0.59 3.36
C GLY A 41 7.11 -0.82 1.96
N TRP A 42 8.42 -1.00 1.92
CA TRP A 42 9.18 -1.15 0.69
C TRP A 42 9.67 -2.58 0.48
N ASN A 43 9.83 -2.99 -0.78
CA ASN A 43 10.53 -4.23 -1.15
C ASN A 43 9.96 -5.52 -0.51
N GLY A 44 8.65 -5.56 -0.32
CA GLY A 44 7.93 -6.71 0.22
C GLY A 44 6.57 -6.88 -0.44
N CYS A 45 6.06 -8.11 -0.43
CA CYS A 45 4.69 -8.36 -0.87
C CYS A 45 3.72 -8.12 0.29
N TYR A 46 2.91 -7.09 0.17
CA TYR A 46 1.90 -6.73 1.14
C TYR A 46 0.57 -7.39 0.75
N ASN A 47 0.14 -8.37 1.56
CA ASN A 47 -1.16 -9.02 1.40
C ASN A 47 -2.25 -8.27 2.17
N TYR A 48 -3.45 -8.21 1.61
CA TYR A 48 -4.59 -7.60 2.28
C TYR A 48 -5.90 -8.25 1.85
N GLN A 49 -6.95 -8.02 2.63
CA GLN A 49 -8.30 -8.48 2.35
C GLN A 49 -9.28 -7.35 2.65
N TYR A 50 -9.40 -6.43 1.70
CA TYR A 50 -10.44 -5.40 1.73
C TYR A 50 -11.52 -5.81 0.74
N ASN A 51 -12.72 -6.07 1.27
CA ASN A 51 -13.90 -6.30 0.42
C ASN A 51 -14.27 -4.97 -0.26
N GLU A 52 -14.92 -5.06 -1.42
CA GLU A 52 -15.44 -3.90 -2.19
C GLU A 52 -14.39 -2.96 -2.79
N MET A 53 -13.09 -3.29 -2.72
CA MET A 53 -12.05 -2.51 -3.40
C MET A 53 -12.12 -2.72 -4.92
N ASN A 54 -12.08 -1.62 -5.67
CA ASN A 54 -12.02 -1.65 -7.13
C ASN A 54 -10.83 -0.88 -7.72
N SER A 55 -10.26 0.09 -7.00
CA SER A 55 -9.06 0.77 -7.45
C SER A 55 -8.12 1.20 -6.32
N ALA A 56 -6.89 1.55 -6.70
CA ALA A 56 -5.82 1.95 -5.78
C ALA A 56 -4.93 3.05 -6.39
N ASN A 57 -4.39 3.93 -5.55
CA ASN A 57 -3.36 4.90 -5.95
C ASN A 57 -2.26 5.06 -4.89
N ILE A 58 -1.12 5.60 -5.31
CA ILE A 58 -0.06 6.04 -4.41
C ILE A 58 -0.42 7.44 -3.92
N ALA A 59 -0.81 7.53 -2.65
CA ALA A 59 -1.27 8.76 -2.03
C ALA A 59 -0.14 9.59 -1.44
N ASP A 60 0.93 8.93 -1.01
CA ASP A 60 2.15 9.57 -0.53
C ASP A 60 3.35 8.69 -0.88
N CYS A 61 4.43 9.34 -1.28
CA CYS A 61 5.70 8.74 -1.64
C CYS A 61 6.75 9.72 -1.11
N ASP A 62 7.60 9.26 -0.21
CA ASP A 62 8.62 10.08 0.45
C ASP A 62 9.34 10.99 -0.56
N GLY A 63 9.30 12.30 -0.31
CA GLY A 63 9.86 13.32 -1.21
C GLY A 63 11.38 13.24 -1.38
N SER A 64 12.05 12.35 -0.63
CA SER A 64 13.47 12.02 -0.81
C SER A 64 13.73 11.14 -2.05
N PHE A 65 12.69 10.57 -2.66
CA PHE A 65 12.77 9.76 -3.88
C PHE A 65 12.35 10.52 -5.12
N ALA A 66 12.83 10.10 -6.30
CA ALA A 66 12.40 10.68 -7.58
C ALA A 66 10.96 10.27 -7.95
N GLY A 67 10.45 9.22 -7.33
CA GLY A 67 9.13 8.64 -7.56
C GLY A 67 8.97 7.31 -6.84
N CYS A 68 7.76 6.75 -6.94
CA CYS A 68 7.46 5.43 -6.41
C CYS A 68 6.66 4.65 -7.44
N THR A 69 6.81 3.33 -7.45
CA THR A 69 6.02 2.43 -8.26
C THR A 69 5.36 1.38 -7.38
N CYS A 70 4.08 1.12 -7.59
CA CYS A 70 3.35 0.04 -6.94
C CYS A 70 2.70 -0.87 -7.99
N ARG A 71 2.91 -2.18 -7.85
CA ARG A 71 2.22 -3.21 -8.61
C ARG A 71 1.15 -3.86 -7.76
N PHE A 72 -0.08 -3.84 -8.25
CA PHE A 72 -1.26 -4.39 -7.60
C PHE A 72 -1.69 -5.68 -8.27
N PHE A 73 -1.89 -6.74 -7.49
CA PHE A 73 -2.06 -8.10 -7.98
C PHE A 73 -3.46 -8.64 -7.65
N THR A 74 -4.07 -9.42 -8.56
CA THR A 74 -5.39 -10.03 -8.35
C THR A 74 -5.40 -11.15 -7.33
N GLU A 75 -4.23 -11.71 -7.01
CA GLU A 75 -4.06 -12.79 -6.04
C GLU A 75 -3.16 -12.39 -4.87
N LYS A 76 -3.17 -13.22 -3.82
CA LYS A 76 -2.26 -13.07 -2.68
C LYS A 76 -0.82 -13.43 -3.09
N ASN A 77 0.14 -12.90 -2.35
CA ASN A 77 1.58 -13.14 -2.51
C ASN A 77 2.13 -12.67 -3.86
N CYS A 78 1.57 -11.59 -4.39
CA CYS A 78 2.04 -10.89 -5.59
C CYS A 78 2.01 -11.80 -6.83
N LYS A 79 0.84 -12.42 -7.04
CA LYS A 79 0.56 -13.37 -8.12
C LYS A 79 -0.65 -12.95 -8.95
N GLY A 80 -0.82 -13.58 -10.11
CA GLY A 80 -1.94 -13.32 -11.01
C GLY A 80 -1.73 -12.07 -11.85
N GLY A 81 -2.83 -11.50 -12.37
CA GLY A 81 -2.81 -10.27 -13.16
C GLY A 81 -2.32 -9.09 -12.32
N ALA A 82 -1.57 -8.17 -12.93
CA ALA A 82 -0.95 -7.05 -12.24
C ALA A 82 -1.17 -5.72 -12.96
N TRP A 83 -1.43 -4.67 -12.19
CA TRP A 83 -1.54 -3.29 -12.65
C TRP A 83 -0.50 -2.45 -11.93
N THR A 84 0.17 -1.57 -12.67
CA THR A 84 1.23 -0.73 -12.13
C THR A 84 0.75 0.70 -12.08
N THR A 85 0.92 1.35 -10.93
CA THR A 85 0.84 2.80 -10.81
C THR A 85 2.19 3.33 -10.40
N ALA A 86 2.45 4.58 -10.77
CA ALA A 86 3.68 5.25 -10.39
C ALA A 86 3.45 6.74 -10.16
N THR A 87 4.35 7.36 -9.40
CA THR A 87 4.42 8.80 -9.15
C THR A 87 5.78 9.35 -9.56
N GLY A 88 5.90 10.67 -9.70
CA GLY A 88 7.18 11.35 -9.98
C GLY A 88 7.64 11.17 -11.43
N SER A 89 8.94 10.91 -11.63
CA SER A 89 9.60 10.79 -12.94
C SER A 89 9.00 9.72 -13.87
N PHE A 90 8.25 8.77 -13.32
CA PHE A 90 7.60 7.73 -14.11
C PHE A 90 6.43 8.22 -14.97
N GLY A 91 5.81 9.38 -14.67
CA GLY A 91 4.87 10.05 -15.58
C GLY A 91 3.60 9.27 -15.94
N TRP A 92 3.18 8.31 -15.13
CA TRP A 92 2.01 7.45 -15.40
C TRP A 92 0.77 7.83 -14.59
N ASP A 93 -0.39 7.33 -15.01
CA ASP A 93 -1.62 7.41 -14.25
C ASP A 93 -1.42 6.77 -12.87
N ASN A 94 -1.67 7.56 -11.83
CA ASN A 94 -1.52 7.12 -10.45
C ASN A 94 -2.68 6.20 -10.00
N CYS A 95 -3.66 5.88 -10.86
CA CYS A 95 -4.81 5.04 -10.49
C CYS A 95 -4.76 3.67 -11.16
N ALA A 96 -4.65 2.60 -10.37
CA ALA A 96 -4.82 1.22 -10.82
C ALA A 96 -6.27 0.81 -10.61
N SER A 97 -6.96 0.44 -11.69
CA SER A 97 -8.36 0.05 -11.67
C SER A 97 -8.54 -1.41 -12.05
N ASN A 98 -9.26 -2.15 -11.20
CA ASN A 98 -9.71 -3.51 -11.47
C ASN A 98 -11.17 -3.69 -11.05
N TRP A 99 -12.07 -3.05 -11.81
CA TRP A 99 -13.52 -3.08 -11.61
C TRP A 99 -14.07 -4.50 -11.38
N GLY A 100 -14.88 -4.65 -10.34
CA GLY A 100 -15.58 -5.87 -9.94
C GLY A 100 -14.70 -6.95 -9.28
N SER A 101 -13.37 -6.85 -9.38
CA SER A 101 -12.44 -7.90 -8.93
C SER A 101 -11.45 -7.44 -7.87
N GLY A 102 -11.08 -6.16 -7.87
CA GLY A 102 -10.15 -5.58 -6.90
C GLY A 102 -8.76 -6.21 -6.91
N PHE A 103 -7.98 -5.93 -5.87
CA PHE A 103 -6.63 -6.48 -5.70
C PHE A 103 -6.54 -7.21 -4.36
N LYS A 104 -5.59 -8.15 -4.25
CA LYS A 104 -5.38 -8.96 -3.04
C LYS A 104 -3.97 -8.85 -2.47
N SER A 105 -3.03 -8.34 -3.25
CA SER A 105 -1.71 -7.99 -2.75
C SER A 105 -1.09 -6.87 -3.58
N MET A 106 -0.07 -6.25 -3.02
CA MET A 106 0.74 -5.26 -3.74
C MET A 106 2.21 -5.41 -3.40
N ARG A 107 3.05 -4.92 -4.31
CA ARG A 107 4.46 -4.68 -4.05
C ARG A 107 4.81 -3.29 -4.52
N CYS A 108 5.51 -2.55 -3.68
CA CYS A 108 5.97 -1.21 -4.01
C CYS A 108 7.48 -1.12 -3.92
N ASP A 109 8.05 -0.37 -4.84
CA ASP A 109 9.48 -0.14 -5.01
C ASP A 109 9.68 1.38 -5.24
N VAL A 110 10.86 1.89 -4.88
CA VAL A 110 11.21 3.32 -5.01
C VAL A 110 11.89 3.59 -6.35
N ASP A 111 11.68 4.77 -6.92
CA ASP A 111 12.55 5.32 -7.96
C ASP A 111 13.68 6.10 -7.31
N ASN A 112 14.92 5.76 -7.64
CA ASN A 112 16.05 6.62 -7.29
C ASN A 112 16.38 7.63 -8.39
N GLY A 113 15.59 7.68 -9.48
CA GLY A 113 15.85 8.51 -10.66
C GLY A 113 16.86 7.84 -11.61
N PRO A 114 17.16 8.44 -12.78
CA PRO A 114 18.29 7.98 -13.58
C PRO A 114 19.54 8.14 -12.72
N ASP A 115 20.27 7.04 -12.54
CA ASP A 115 21.53 7.02 -11.80
C ASP A 115 22.39 8.23 -12.21
N VAL A 116 22.63 9.16 -11.28
CA VAL A 116 23.56 10.29 -11.48
C VAL A 116 25.00 9.83 -11.39
#